data_AF-A0A965AIK8-F1
#
_entry.id   AF-A0A965AIK8-F1
#
_cell.length_a   1.000
_cell.length_b   1.000
_cell.length_c   1.000
_cell.angle_alpha   90.00
_cell.angle_beta   90.00
_cell.angle_gamma   90.00
#
_symmetry.space_group_name_H-M   'P 1'
#
loop_
_entity.id
_entity.type
_entity.pdbx_description
1 polymer ?
#
loop_
_entity_poly.entity_id
_entity_poly.type
_entity_poly.pdbx_seq_one_letter_code
_entity_poly.pdbx_strand_id
1 'polypeptide(L)'
;MLSLRVNFYKPLFFILFFLSTTLYAQEAPPAASRSQIVDDSTKAIYGPTTSRYFFEENIFFGDFKSQTLDTAIHDFHQFNFIQRFNYEYQDLGNIATAISPIFYRLPEQIGVSSGWNSFTPYWDTEKVRYYDTKSPYSNMHLVLGGQGRSVTDVDYTRNIKPNWNFGFNYRGLFMDKQILRQARGDRNVVSHYYDLFTTYHTQDSGYFAFFNFRRMSHIQLDNGGVAVGDDYVLDDFFNEFVETNLTGPQSYDLRTNLHLFHQFRLVKGVEVYHIADKFRQYVEFKDNSRGDSYYDFELLPTTAVLDRTVFKS
;
A
#
# COMPACT_ATOMS: atom_id res chain seq x y z
N MET A 1 12.59 -8.45 -29.67
CA MET A 1 11.38 -7.66 -29.36
C MET A 1 11.82 -6.20 -29.35
N LEU A 2 11.40 -5.42 -30.35
CA LEU A 2 11.81 -4.01 -30.48
C LEU A 2 10.72 -3.17 -29.81
N SER A 3 10.93 -2.75 -28.55
CA SER A 3 9.97 -1.92 -27.82
C SER A 3 10.29 -0.44 -28.05
N LEU A 4 9.38 0.27 -28.73
CA LEU A 4 9.49 1.71 -28.91
C LEU A 4 8.68 2.39 -27.81
N ARG A 5 9.38 2.92 -26.79
CA ARG A 5 8.77 3.71 -25.72
C ARG A 5 8.45 5.10 -26.26
N VAL A 6 7.17 5.41 -26.47
CA VAL A 6 6.73 6.75 -26.88
C VAL A 6 6.20 7.48 -25.65
N ASN A 7 6.99 8.41 -25.10
CA ASN A 7 6.58 9.28 -24.01
C ASN A 7 5.87 10.51 -24.60
N PHE A 8 4.56 10.65 -24.42
CA PHE A 8 3.84 11.88 -24.75
C PHE A 8 3.78 12.82 -23.53
N TYR A 9 4.47 13.95 -23.61
CA TYR A 9 4.59 14.96 -22.54
C TYR A 9 3.44 15.98 -22.48
N LYS A 10 2.25 15.69 -23.01
CA LYS A 10 1.12 16.62 -22.95
C LYS A 10 -0.18 15.90 -22.60
N PRO A 11 -1.03 16.47 -21.72
CA PRO A 11 -2.30 15.88 -21.37
C PRO A 11 -3.23 15.93 -22.60
N LEU A 12 -3.38 14.81 -23.30
CA LEU A 12 -4.50 14.61 -24.20
C LEU A 12 -5.75 14.40 -23.34
N PHE A 13 -6.65 15.38 -23.38
CA PHE A 13 -7.99 15.28 -22.84
C PHE A 13 -8.73 14.15 -23.56
N PHE A 14 -8.89 13.01 -22.88
CA PHE A 14 -9.83 11.97 -23.30
C PHE A 14 -11.20 12.25 -22.69
N ILE A 15 -12.19 12.38 -23.58
CA ILE A 15 -13.60 12.60 -23.26
C ILE A 15 -14.14 11.36 -22.53
N LEU A 16 -14.61 11.57 -21.30
CA LEU A 16 -15.31 10.56 -20.50
C LEU A 16 -16.61 10.13 -21.20
N PHE A 17 -16.82 8.82 -21.29
CA PHE A 17 -18.09 8.22 -21.70
C PHE A 17 -19.17 8.52 -20.66
N PHE A 18 -20.29 9.12 -21.07
CA PHE A 18 -21.47 9.34 -20.23
C PHE A 18 -22.07 7.98 -19.82
N LEU A 19 -22.15 7.72 -18.52
CA LEU A 19 -22.92 6.62 -17.95
C LEU A 19 -24.41 7.04 -17.91
N SER A 20 -25.21 6.56 -18.85
CA SER A 20 -26.66 6.75 -18.80
C SER A 20 -27.26 5.85 -17.71
N THR A 21 -27.76 6.45 -16.63
CA THR A 21 -28.56 5.75 -15.63
C THR A 21 -29.97 5.52 -16.18
N THR A 22 -30.24 4.33 -16.72
CA THR A 22 -31.61 3.85 -16.90
C THR A 22 -32.10 3.30 -15.57
N LEU A 23 -33.05 4.01 -14.95
CA LEU A 23 -33.84 3.50 -13.82
C LEU A 23 -34.72 2.35 -14.34
N TYR A 24 -34.41 1.12 -13.94
CA TYR A 24 -35.35 0.01 -14.04
C TYR A 24 -36.21 -0.03 -12.77
N ALA A 25 -37.53 0.00 -12.95
CA ALA A 25 -38.50 -0.23 -11.89
C ALA A 25 -38.33 -1.65 -11.32
N GLN A 26 -38.42 -1.76 -9.99
CA GLN A 26 -38.26 -3.02 -9.28
C GLN A 26 -39.57 -3.82 -9.36
N GLU A 27 -39.62 -4.86 -10.18
CA GLU A 27 -40.69 -5.86 -10.12
C GLU A 27 -40.62 -6.63 -8.79
N ALA A 28 -41.79 -6.92 -8.22
CA ALA A 28 -41.92 -7.61 -6.94
C ALA A 28 -41.18 -8.97 -6.96
N PRO A 29 -40.49 -9.36 -5.88
CA PRO A 29 -39.71 -10.59 -5.87
C PRO A 29 -40.64 -11.80 -6.04
N PRO A 30 -40.34 -12.72 -6.99
CA PRO A 30 -41.06 -13.98 -7.07
C PRO A 30 -40.85 -14.80 -5.79
N ALA A 31 -41.91 -15.49 -5.38
CA ALA A 31 -41.94 -16.32 -4.18
C ALA A 31 -40.72 -17.24 -4.09
N ALA A 32 -40.12 -17.30 -2.90
CA ALA A 32 -38.95 -18.10 -2.59
C ALA A 32 -39.20 -19.58 -2.90
N SER A 33 -38.78 -20.01 -4.09
CA SER A 33 -38.46 -21.40 -4.36
C SER A 33 -37.29 -21.77 -3.44
N ARG A 34 -37.55 -22.63 -2.46
CA ARG A 34 -36.49 -23.28 -1.69
C ARG A 34 -35.67 -24.10 -2.68
N SER A 35 -34.55 -23.56 -3.15
CA SER A 35 -33.54 -24.34 -3.83
C SER A 35 -33.03 -25.38 -2.83
N GLN A 36 -33.46 -26.62 -3.01
CA GLN A 36 -32.91 -27.78 -2.32
C GLN A 36 -31.49 -28.00 -2.89
N ILE A 37 -30.52 -27.24 -2.39
CA ILE A 37 -29.11 -27.48 -2.64
C ILE A 37 -28.70 -28.56 -1.65
N VAL A 38 -29.02 -29.80 -1.99
CA VAL A 38 -28.39 -30.97 -1.39
C VAL A 38 -27.97 -31.87 -2.53
N ASP A 39 -26.92 -31.43 -3.23
CA ASP A 39 -26.08 -32.34 -3.99
C ASP A 39 -24.99 -32.81 -3.02
N ASP A 40 -25.18 -34.01 -2.48
CA ASP A 40 -24.29 -34.69 -1.52
C ASP A 40 -23.05 -35.31 -2.21
N SER A 41 -22.62 -34.71 -3.32
CA SER A 41 -21.38 -35.01 -4.01
C SER A 41 -20.45 -33.79 -3.97
N THR A 42 -20.12 -33.32 -2.76
CA THR A 42 -19.25 -32.14 -2.54
C THR A 42 -17.80 -32.40 -2.96
N LYS A 43 -17.56 -32.42 -4.27
CA LYS A 43 -16.22 -32.19 -4.82
C LYS A 43 -15.95 -30.69 -4.64
N ALA A 44 -14.93 -30.35 -3.87
CA ALA A 44 -14.42 -28.99 -3.81
C ALA A 44 -13.84 -28.60 -5.18
N ILE A 45 -14.70 -28.08 -6.06
CA ILE A 45 -14.32 -27.63 -7.41
C ILE A 45 -13.42 -26.39 -7.33
N TYR A 46 -13.60 -25.59 -6.28
CA TYR A 46 -12.89 -24.34 -6.05
C TYR A 46 -11.87 -24.48 -4.92
N GLY A 47 -10.69 -23.92 -5.16
CA GLY A 47 -9.57 -23.94 -4.23
C GLY A 47 -8.37 -23.10 -4.72
N PRO A 48 -7.22 -23.20 -4.04
CA PRO A 48 -6.03 -22.40 -4.35
C PRO A 48 -5.49 -22.57 -5.77
N THR A 49 -5.75 -23.72 -6.40
CA THR A 49 -5.35 -24.03 -7.77
C THR A 49 -6.26 -23.38 -8.83
N THR A 50 -7.47 -22.98 -8.43
CA THR A 50 -8.47 -22.32 -9.30
C THR A 50 -8.44 -20.80 -9.25
N SER A 51 -7.68 -20.25 -8.30
CA SER A 51 -7.40 -18.82 -8.21
C SER A 51 -5.94 -18.61 -8.54
N ARG A 52 -5.69 -17.79 -9.55
CA ARG A 52 -4.35 -17.53 -10.05
C ARG A 52 -4.06 -16.04 -10.02
N TYR A 53 -2.79 -15.70 -9.90
CA TYR A 53 -2.32 -14.33 -10.00
C TYR A 53 -1.22 -14.21 -11.04
N PHE A 54 -1.03 -13.00 -11.55
CA PHE A 54 -0.02 -12.65 -12.54
C PHE A 54 0.34 -11.17 -12.40
N PHE A 55 1.48 -10.79 -12.98
CA PHE A 55 1.95 -9.42 -12.99
C PHE A 55 1.72 -8.80 -14.37
N GLU A 56 1.69 -7.47 -14.41
CA GLU A 56 1.67 -6.74 -15.67
C GLU A 56 2.83 -7.12 -16.59
N GLU A 57 4.01 -7.27 -16.00
CA GLU A 57 5.26 -7.65 -16.68
C GLU A 57 5.08 -8.94 -17.51
N ASN A 58 4.30 -9.91 -17.00
CA ASN A 58 4.01 -11.16 -17.70
C ASN A 58 3.29 -10.92 -19.03
N ILE A 59 2.37 -9.99 -19.06
CA ILE A 59 1.58 -9.65 -20.26
C ILE A 59 2.41 -8.80 -21.22
N PHE A 60 3.16 -7.85 -20.67
CA PHE A 60 4.04 -6.97 -21.42
C PHE A 60 5.11 -7.75 -22.22
N PHE A 61 5.73 -8.76 -21.60
CA PHE A 61 6.72 -9.61 -22.26
C PHE A 61 6.12 -10.78 -23.07
N GLY A 62 4.79 -10.91 -23.10
CA GLY A 62 4.09 -12.03 -23.75
C GLY A 62 4.30 -13.37 -23.05
N ASP A 63 4.78 -13.38 -21.81
CA ASP A 63 4.96 -14.55 -20.96
C ASP A 63 3.74 -14.72 -20.06
N PHE A 64 2.65 -15.30 -20.59
CA PHE A 64 1.36 -15.51 -19.93
C PHE A 64 1.40 -16.55 -18.78
N LYS A 65 2.41 -16.49 -17.91
CA LYS A 65 2.55 -17.34 -16.74
C LYS A 65 1.72 -16.80 -15.58
N SER A 66 0.59 -17.44 -15.36
CA SER A 66 -0.20 -17.30 -14.14
C SER A 66 0.34 -18.23 -13.05
N GLN A 67 0.46 -17.75 -11.82
CA GLN A 67 0.90 -18.51 -10.65
C GLN A 67 -0.31 -18.89 -9.79
N THR A 68 -0.28 -20.08 -9.17
CA THR A 68 -1.31 -20.49 -8.21
C THR A 68 -1.09 -19.80 -6.87
N LEU A 69 -2.16 -19.63 -6.10
CA LEU A 69 -2.03 -19.14 -4.74
C LEU A 69 -1.35 -20.17 -3.85
N ASP A 70 -0.40 -19.72 -3.05
CA ASP A 70 0.18 -20.50 -1.97
C ASP A 70 -0.69 -20.38 -0.72
N THR A 71 -0.93 -21.51 -0.05
CA THR A 71 -1.66 -21.60 1.22
C THR A 71 -0.78 -21.99 2.40
N ALA A 72 0.51 -22.22 2.17
CA ALA A 72 1.44 -22.48 3.24
C ALA A 72 1.56 -21.25 4.14
N ILE A 73 1.52 -21.48 5.45
CA ILE A 73 1.78 -20.44 6.44
C ILE A 73 3.29 -20.44 6.68
N HIS A 74 3.98 -19.44 6.14
CA HIS A 74 5.40 -19.20 6.39
C HIS A 74 5.55 -17.89 7.17
N ASP A 75 6.58 -17.82 8.02
CA ASP A 75 7.02 -16.60 8.71
C ASP A 75 5.94 -15.75 9.39
N PHE A 76 4.84 -16.39 9.84
CA PHE A 76 3.73 -15.69 10.50
C PHE A 76 4.16 -14.92 11.76
N HIS A 77 5.22 -15.39 12.42
CA HIS A 77 5.82 -14.73 13.59
C HIS A 77 6.59 -13.44 13.22
N GLN A 78 6.97 -13.26 11.96
CA GLN A 78 7.72 -12.09 11.46
C GLN A 78 6.75 -10.98 11.04
N PHE A 79 6.01 -10.44 12.00
CA PHE A 79 5.08 -9.33 11.74
C PHE A 79 5.77 -7.95 11.81
N ASN A 80 6.96 -7.86 12.40
CA ASN A 80 7.76 -6.65 12.39
C ASN A 80 8.43 -6.47 11.01
N PHE A 81 8.38 -5.25 10.47
CA PHE A 81 9.02 -4.90 9.20
C PHE A 81 10.54 -5.11 9.23
N ILE A 82 11.22 -4.87 10.35
CA ILE A 82 12.66 -5.15 10.46
C ILE A 82 12.95 -6.63 10.17
N GLN A 83 12.15 -7.54 10.72
CA GLN A 83 12.31 -8.97 10.52
C GLN A 83 12.00 -9.37 9.08
N ARG A 84 10.92 -8.82 8.50
CA ARG A 84 10.54 -9.03 7.10
C ARG A 84 11.60 -8.56 6.11
N PHE A 85 12.37 -7.55 6.48
CA PHE A 85 13.50 -7.04 5.70
C PHE A 85 14.85 -7.61 6.14
N ASN A 86 14.87 -8.80 6.74
CA ASN A 86 16.09 -9.52 7.13
C ASN A 86 17.08 -8.68 7.97
N TYR A 87 16.58 -7.78 8.82
CA TYR A 87 17.39 -6.88 9.64
C TYR A 87 18.34 -5.96 8.86
N GLU A 88 18.03 -5.66 7.59
CA GLU A 88 18.80 -4.69 6.78
C GLU A 88 18.42 -3.22 7.06
N TYR A 89 17.42 -3.02 7.92
CA TYR A 89 16.87 -1.72 8.25
C TYR A 89 16.76 -1.54 9.77
N GLN A 90 16.78 -0.28 10.17
CA GLN A 90 16.59 0.17 11.54
C GLN A 90 15.42 1.16 11.60
N ASP A 91 14.49 0.93 12.51
CA ASP A 91 13.38 1.83 12.83
C ASP A 91 13.67 2.62 14.13
N LEU A 92 12.73 3.47 14.57
CA LEU A 92 12.87 4.27 15.79
C LEU A 92 12.45 3.52 17.07
N GLY A 93 12.34 2.20 17.04
CA GLY A 93 12.02 1.37 18.21
C GLY A 93 10.54 1.01 18.35
N ASN A 94 9.68 1.44 17.43
CA ASN A 94 8.30 0.97 17.32
C ASN A 94 7.95 0.59 15.88
N ILE A 95 7.06 -0.37 15.72
CA ILE A 95 6.71 -0.91 14.41
C ILE A 95 6.15 0.21 13.54
N ALA A 96 6.56 0.22 12.27
CA ALA A 96 6.08 1.17 11.27
C ALA A 96 6.49 2.63 11.53
N THR A 97 7.47 2.89 12.40
CA THR A 97 8.10 4.23 12.51
C THR A 97 9.10 4.47 11.39
N ALA A 98 9.58 5.69 11.23
CA ALA A 98 10.56 6.08 10.22
C ALA A 98 11.73 5.09 10.21
N ILE A 99 11.98 4.53 9.03
CA ILE A 99 12.91 3.42 8.86
C ILE A 99 14.02 3.79 7.88
N SER A 100 15.25 3.44 8.21
CA SER A 100 16.44 3.72 7.39
C SER A 100 17.26 2.46 7.16
N PRO A 101 17.89 2.30 5.98
CA PRO A 101 18.74 1.14 5.72
C PRO A 101 20.04 1.26 6.53
N ILE A 102 20.48 0.15 7.13
CA ILE A 102 21.74 0.08 7.88
C ILE A 102 22.93 0.13 6.92
N PHE A 103 22.78 -0.52 5.77
CA PHE A 103 23.78 -0.55 4.72
C PHE A 103 23.47 0.46 3.63
N TYR A 104 24.51 0.98 2.99
CA TYR A 104 24.36 1.86 1.84
C TYR A 104 23.59 1.15 0.72
N ARG A 105 22.57 1.83 0.16
CA ARG A 105 21.78 1.36 -0.98
C ARG A 105 22.01 2.26 -2.18
N LEU A 106 22.22 1.65 -3.35
CA LEU A 106 22.31 2.40 -4.59
C LEU A 106 20.95 3.08 -4.88
N PRO A 107 20.92 4.39 -5.17
CA PRO A 107 19.68 5.06 -5.56
C PRO A 107 19.07 4.43 -6.82
N GLU A 108 17.76 4.18 -6.81
CA GLU A 108 17.04 3.63 -7.98
C GLU A 108 16.91 4.66 -9.11
N GLN A 109 16.85 5.95 -8.76
CA GLN A 109 16.74 7.04 -9.72
C GLN A 109 18.11 7.68 -9.96
N ILE A 110 18.48 7.81 -11.24
CA ILE A 110 19.63 8.59 -11.67
C ILE A 110 19.22 10.08 -11.63
N GLY A 111 19.91 10.87 -10.80
CA GLY A 111 19.72 12.33 -10.72
C GLY A 111 19.32 12.80 -9.32
N VAL A 112 18.57 13.91 -9.26
CA VAL A 112 18.14 14.53 -8.00
C VAL A 112 16.98 13.72 -7.42
N SER A 113 17.16 13.25 -6.18
CA SER A 113 16.11 12.66 -5.36
C SER A 113 15.62 13.67 -4.31
N SER A 114 14.37 13.52 -3.89
CA SER A 114 13.78 14.37 -2.85
C SER A 114 14.35 14.11 -1.46
N GLY A 115 14.94 12.94 -1.21
CA GLY A 115 15.44 12.51 0.09
C GLY A 115 14.37 12.00 1.07
N TRP A 116 13.08 12.18 0.77
CA TRP A 116 11.97 11.77 1.65
C TRP A 116 11.59 10.29 1.47
N ASN A 117 12.44 9.42 2.00
CA ASN A 117 12.35 7.97 1.79
C ASN A 117 12.06 7.16 3.05
N SER A 118 11.93 7.79 4.21
CA SER A 118 11.80 7.11 5.51
C SER A 118 10.59 6.18 5.63
N PHE A 119 9.54 6.40 4.84
CA PHE A 119 8.34 5.55 4.80
C PHE A 119 8.18 4.75 3.50
N THR A 120 9.15 4.85 2.58
CA THR A 120 9.12 4.13 1.30
C THR A 120 9.03 2.61 1.49
N PRO A 121 9.73 1.97 2.45
CA PRO A 121 9.58 0.53 2.68
C PRO A 121 8.17 0.07 3.06
N TYR A 122 7.33 0.96 3.62
CA TYR A 122 5.93 0.65 3.94
C TYR A 122 4.99 0.83 2.74
N TRP A 123 5.40 1.64 1.76
CA TRP A 123 4.69 1.84 0.51
C TRP A 123 4.94 0.66 -0.45
N ASP A 124 6.21 0.27 -0.63
CA ASP A 124 6.66 -0.68 -1.65
C ASP A 124 6.72 -2.15 -1.19
N THR A 125 6.10 -2.51 -0.07
CA THR A 125 6.21 -3.87 0.49
C THR A 125 5.79 -4.98 -0.49
N GLU A 126 4.81 -4.71 -1.36
CA GLU A 126 4.30 -5.68 -2.31
C GLU A 126 4.10 -5.08 -3.70
N LYS A 127 4.46 -5.85 -4.73
CA LYS A 127 4.10 -5.55 -6.12
C LYS A 127 2.60 -5.76 -6.31
N VAL A 128 1.99 -4.94 -7.15
CA VAL A 128 0.58 -5.08 -7.54
C VAL A 128 0.38 -6.43 -8.22
N ARG A 129 -0.48 -7.26 -7.64
CA ARG A 129 -0.88 -8.57 -8.17
C ARG A 129 -2.22 -8.43 -8.86
N TYR A 130 -2.32 -8.93 -10.09
CA TYR A 130 -3.59 -9.08 -10.79
C TYR A 130 -4.04 -10.53 -10.73
N TYR A 131 -5.35 -10.76 -10.78
CA TYR A 131 -5.90 -12.08 -10.52
C TYR A 131 -6.83 -12.56 -11.64
N ASP A 132 -6.85 -13.86 -11.82
CA ASP A 132 -7.88 -14.59 -12.54
C ASP A 132 -8.40 -15.70 -11.63
N THR A 133 -9.62 -15.52 -11.15
CA THR A 133 -10.23 -16.37 -10.14
C THR A 133 -11.54 -16.97 -10.62
N LYS A 134 -11.68 -18.29 -10.45
CA LYS A 134 -12.96 -18.96 -10.72
C LYS A 134 -13.99 -18.75 -9.60
N SER A 135 -13.52 -18.45 -8.38
CA SER A 135 -14.34 -18.11 -7.22
C SER A 135 -13.74 -16.89 -6.52
N PRO A 136 -14.56 -16.04 -5.86
CA PRO A 136 -14.02 -14.93 -5.06
C PRO A 136 -12.93 -15.40 -4.10
N TYR A 137 -11.80 -14.70 -4.09
CA TYR A 137 -10.67 -14.96 -3.21
C TYR A 137 -10.59 -13.84 -2.18
N SER A 138 -10.38 -14.24 -0.92
CA SER A 138 -10.10 -13.32 0.17
C SER A 138 -8.99 -13.88 1.04
N ASN A 139 -8.02 -13.05 1.40
CA ASN A 139 -7.00 -13.36 2.40
C ASN A 139 -7.01 -12.28 3.47
N MET A 140 -6.89 -12.68 4.72
CA MET A 140 -6.81 -11.76 5.85
C MET A 140 -5.69 -12.21 6.77
N HIS A 141 -4.70 -11.34 6.92
CA HIS A 141 -3.63 -11.49 7.87
C HIS A 141 -3.79 -10.45 8.98
N LEU A 142 -4.09 -10.92 10.19
CA LEU A 142 -4.33 -10.08 11.36
C LEU A 142 -3.36 -10.47 12.47
N VAL A 143 -2.57 -9.50 12.93
CA VAL A 143 -1.66 -9.69 14.06
C VAL A 143 -2.00 -8.68 15.15
N LEU A 144 -2.31 -9.20 16.33
CA LEU A 144 -2.58 -8.43 17.54
C LEU A 144 -1.39 -8.61 18.50
N GLY A 145 -0.36 -7.79 18.36
CA GLY A 145 0.94 -7.93 19.04
C GLY A 145 0.96 -7.51 20.52
N GLY A 146 -0.20 -7.38 21.17
CA GLY A 146 -0.30 -6.86 22.54
C GLY A 146 0.08 -5.38 22.64
N GLN A 147 -0.15 -4.77 23.82
CA GLN A 147 0.21 -3.37 24.11
C GLN A 147 -0.26 -2.35 23.05
N GLY A 148 -1.37 -2.61 22.37
CA GLY A 148 -1.94 -1.71 21.35
C GLY A 148 -1.34 -1.82 19.95
N ARG A 149 -0.49 -2.83 19.68
CA ARG A 149 0.04 -3.12 18.34
C ARG A 149 -0.95 -3.95 17.53
N SER A 150 -1.30 -3.47 16.34
CA SER A 150 -2.19 -4.16 15.40
C SER A 150 -1.69 -3.98 13.97
N VAL A 151 -1.44 -5.11 13.29
CA VAL A 151 -1.15 -5.16 11.85
C VAL A 151 -2.30 -5.88 11.17
N THR A 152 -2.89 -5.26 10.17
CA THR A 152 -3.98 -5.82 9.38
C THR A 152 -3.60 -5.76 7.92
N ASP A 153 -3.75 -6.88 7.21
CA ASP A 153 -3.61 -6.98 5.75
C ASP A 153 -4.80 -7.77 5.21
N VAL A 154 -5.47 -7.24 4.20
CA VAL A 154 -6.68 -7.82 3.61
C VAL A 154 -6.59 -7.73 2.11
N ASP A 155 -6.56 -8.89 1.45
CA ASP A 155 -6.69 -9.04 0.01
C ASP A 155 -8.10 -9.53 -0.34
N TYR A 156 -8.69 -8.96 -1.38
CA TYR A 156 -9.92 -9.47 -1.97
C TYR A 156 -9.91 -9.32 -3.48
N THR A 157 -10.41 -10.33 -4.20
CA THR A 157 -10.57 -10.26 -5.65
C THR A 157 -11.67 -11.18 -6.14
N ARG A 158 -12.32 -10.81 -7.25
CA ARG A 158 -13.30 -11.63 -7.95
C ARG A 158 -13.35 -11.27 -9.43
N ASN A 159 -13.63 -12.27 -10.25
CA ASN A 159 -14.01 -12.05 -11.64
C ASN A 159 -15.46 -11.56 -11.71
N ILE A 160 -15.69 -10.38 -12.28
CA ILE A 160 -17.04 -9.85 -12.58
C ILE A 160 -17.59 -10.53 -13.85
N LYS A 161 -16.71 -10.75 -14.82
CA LYS A 161 -16.93 -11.58 -16.01
C LYS A 161 -15.70 -12.47 -16.20
N PRO A 162 -15.77 -13.56 -17.00
CA PRO A 162 -14.58 -14.37 -17.30
C PRO A 162 -13.39 -13.55 -17.82
N ASN A 163 -13.67 -12.40 -18.44
CA ASN A 163 -12.68 -11.51 -19.03
C ASN A 163 -12.47 -10.18 -18.28
N TRP A 164 -13.04 -10.04 -17.07
CA TRP A 164 -12.93 -8.83 -16.24
C TRP A 164 -12.79 -9.20 -14.76
N ASN A 165 -11.65 -8.87 -14.16
CA ASN A 165 -11.38 -9.04 -12.72
C ASN A 165 -11.31 -7.70 -12.00
N PHE A 166 -11.75 -7.69 -10.75
CA PHE A 166 -11.60 -6.57 -9.82
C PHE A 166 -11.12 -7.09 -8.47
N GLY A 167 -10.23 -6.33 -7.83
CA GLY A 167 -9.82 -6.60 -6.46
C GLY A 167 -9.28 -5.36 -5.74
N PHE A 168 -9.04 -5.56 -4.45
CA PHE A 168 -8.42 -4.57 -3.59
C PHE A 168 -7.49 -5.23 -2.57
N ASN A 169 -6.50 -4.47 -2.13
CA ASN A 169 -5.71 -4.74 -0.94
C ASN A 169 -5.84 -3.58 0.05
N TYR A 170 -5.96 -3.89 1.33
CA TYR A 170 -5.98 -2.92 2.42
C TYR A 170 -4.98 -3.31 3.49
N ARG A 171 -4.12 -2.38 3.90
CA ARG A 171 -3.20 -2.58 5.02
C ARG A 171 -3.38 -1.49 6.07
N GLY A 172 -3.59 -1.92 7.31
CA GLY A 172 -3.71 -1.05 8.48
C GLY A 172 -2.58 -1.33 9.45
N LEU A 173 -1.82 -0.29 9.82
CA LEU A 173 -0.80 -0.36 10.86
C LEU A 173 -1.21 0.58 11.98
N PHE A 174 -1.46 0.04 13.16
CA PHE A 174 -1.87 0.82 14.33
C PHE A 174 -1.01 0.44 15.51
N MET A 175 -0.11 1.32 15.90
CA MET A 175 0.83 1.07 17.00
C MET A 175 0.62 2.11 18.08
N ASP A 176 0.40 1.68 19.31
CA ASP A 176 0.41 2.57 20.47
C ASP A 176 1.85 2.95 20.83
N LYS A 177 2.00 4.07 21.56
CA LYS A 177 3.26 4.48 22.17
C LYS A 177 3.77 3.39 23.12
N GLN A 178 5.08 3.17 23.11
CA GLN A 178 5.75 2.20 23.99
C GLN A 178 6.26 2.85 25.29
N ILE A 179 6.64 4.12 25.20
CA ILE A 179 7.01 4.96 26.34
C ILE A 179 6.01 6.11 26.47
N LEU A 180 5.83 6.64 27.68
CA LEU A 180 4.84 7.69 27.99
C LEU A 180 3.41 7.38 27.49
N ARG A 181 3.05 6.10 27.44
CA ARG A 181 1.71 5.69 27.00
C ARG A 181 0.69 6.06 28.07
N GLN A 182 -0.22 6.98 27.75
CA GLN A 182 -1.23 7.43 28.71
C GLN A 182 -2.43 6.48 28.81
N ALA A 183 -2.82 5.88 27.68
CA ALA A 183 -3.99 5.01 27.61
C ALA A 183 -3.90 4.01 26.45
N ARG A 184 -4.85 3.07 26.42
CA ARG A 184 -5.07 2.22 25.24
C ARG A 184 -5.57 3.06 24.08
N GLY A 185 -4.94 2.93 22.92
CA GLY A 185 -5.27 3.72 21.73
C GLY A 185 -4.49 5.03 21.64
N ASP A 186 -3.54 5.30 22.56
CA ASP A 186 -2.58 6.38 22.43
C ASP A 186 -1.57 6.05 21.32
N ARG A 187 -1.95 6.37 20.07
CA ARG A 187 -1.26 5.94 18.86
C ARG A 187 0.07 6.68 18.68
N ASN A 188 1.13 5.93 18.46
CA ASN A 188 2.39 6.43 17.95
C ASN A 188 2.41 6.40 16.41
N VAL A 189 1.87 5.35 15.80
CA VAL A 189 1.78 5.22 14.34
C VAL A 189 0.35 4.85 13.93
N VAL A 190 -0.14 5.53 12.90
CA VAL A 190 -1.38 5.21 12.18
C VAL A 190 -1.10 5.23 10.69
N SER A 191 -1.15 4.07 10.06
CA SER A 191 -0.98 3.92 8.62
C SER A 191 -2.18 3.25 7.99
N HIS A 192 -2.67 3.85 6.91
CA HIS A 192 -3.68 3.24 6.04
C HIS A 192 -3.15 3.17 4.62
N TYR A 193 -3.10 1.96 4.07
CA TYR A 193 -2.75 1.69 2.69
C TYR A 193 -3.95 1.07 1.97
N TYR A 194 -4.24 1.56 0.78
CA TYR A 194 -5.28 1.07 -0.09
C TYR A 194 -4.70 0.84 -1.48
N ASP A 195 -5.04 -0.29 -2.07
CA ASP A 195 -4.73 -0.61 -3.45
C ASP A 195 -5.99 -1.16 -4.10
N LEU A 196 -6.43 -0.53 -5.18
CA LEU A 196 -7.55 -0.98 -6.01
C LEU A 196 -7.01 -1.34 -7.37
N PHE A 197 -7.32 -2.54 -7.86
CA PHE A 197 -6.86 -2.99 -9.16
C PHE A 197 -7.97 -3.66 -9.95
N THR A 198 -7.89 -3.54 -11.27
CA THR A 198 -8.80 -4.22 -12.18
C THR A 198 -8.09 -4.59 -13.48
N THR A 199 -8.48 -5.73 -14.03
CA THR A 199 -7.97 -6.20 -15.32
C THR A 199 -9.11 -6.51 -16.25
N TYR A 200 -8.95 -6.12 -17.50
CA TYR A 200 -9.88 -6.43 -18.57
C TYR A 200 -9.12 -7.00 -19.75
N HIS A 201 -9.67 -8.05 -20.36
CA HIS A 201 -9.17 -8.55 -21.63
C HIS A 201 -10.32 -8.86 -22.58
N THR A 202 -10.05 -8.89 -23.88
CA THR A 202 -11.03 -9.35 -24.87
C THR A 202 -11.04 -10.87 -24.96
N GLN A 203 -12.14 -11.46 -25.45
CA GLN A 203 -12.29 -12.92 -25.53
C GLN A 203 -11.24 -13.57 -26.45
N ASP A 204 -10.78 -12.84 -27.46
CA ASP A 204 -9.70 -13.24 -28.38
C ASP A 204 -8.29 -12.99 -27.81
N SER A 205 -8.19 -12.40 -26.60
CA SER A 205 -6.94 -11.96 -26.00
C SER A 205 -6.12 -11.02 -26.89
N GLY A 206 -6.80 -10.28 -27.79
CA GLY A 206 -6.20 -9.26 -28.65
C GLY A 206 -5.96 -7.93 -27.94
N TYR A 207 -6.69 -7.67 -26.85
CA TYR A 207 -6.55 -6.47 -26.03
C TYR A 207 -6.50 -6.80 -24.55
N PHE A 208 -5.59 -6.13 -23.84
CA PHE A 208 -5.49 -6.16 -22.38
C PHE A 208 -5.49 -4.73 -21.83
N ALA A 209 -6.15 -4.53 -20.70
CA ALA A 209 -6.13 -3.30 -19.93
C ALA A 209 -6.00 -3.59 -18.44
N PHE A 210 -5.15 -2.82 -17.79
CA PHE A 210 -4.79 -2.89 -16.39
C PHE A 210 -4.94 -1.51 -15.80
N PHE A 211 -5.68 -1.42 -14.71
CA PHE A 211 -5.80 -0.18 -13.96
C PHE A 211 -5.50 -0.47 -12.50
N ASN A 212 -4.73 0.43 -11.89
CA ASN A 212 -4.35 0.38 -10.50
C ASN A 212 -4.41 1.78 -9.87
N PHE A 213 -4.94 1.83 -8.66
CA PHE A 213 -4.95 3.02 -7.81
C PHE A 213 -4.44 2.65 -6.43
N ARG A 214 -3.31 3.24 -6.04
CA ARG A 214 -2.72 3.08 -4.70
C ARG A 214 -2.76 4.37 -3.93
N ARG A 215 -3.04 4.29 -2.63
CA ARG A 215 -2.99 5.42 -1.70
C ARG A 215 -2.47 4.96 -0.35
N MET A 216 -1.55 5.72 0.23
CA MET A 216 -1.06 5.52 1.59
C MET A 216 -1.16 6.82 2.35
N SER A 217 -1.69 6.75 3.56
CA SER A 217 -1.67 7.85 4.53
C SER A 217 -0.98 7.32 5.77
N HIS A 218 0.24 7.80 6.01
CA HIS A 218 1.08 7.37 7.10
C HIS A 218 1.30 8.53 8.07
N ILE A 219 1.01 8.29 9.34
CA ILE A 219 1.14 9.29 10.41
C ILE A 219 1.98 8.69 11.52
N GLN A 220 3.01 9.41 11.93
CA GLN A 220 3.88 9.06 13.04
C GLN A 220 4.00 10.24 14.01
N LEU A 221 3.90 9.96 15.31
CA LEU A 221 4.31 10.89 16.36
C LEU A 221 5.78 10.67 16.70
N ASP A 222 6.53 11.76 16.73
CA ASP A 222 7.96 11.76 17.04
C ASP A 222 8.19 12.21 18.47
N ASN A 223 9.03 11.47 19.18
CA ASN A 223 9.34 11.72 20.59
C ASN A 223 10.71 12.39 20.80
N GLY A 224 11.52 12.53 19.74
CA GLY A 224 12.87 13.10 19.83
C GLY A 224 13.85 12.29 20.69
N GLY A 225 13.52 11.04 21.01
CA GLY A 225 14.27 10.21 21.96
C GLY A 225 13.87 10.41 23.41
N VAL A 226 14.62 9.76 24.28
CA VAL A 226 14.41 9.77 25.74
C VAL A 226 15.16 10.95 26.34
N ALA A 227 14.49 11.71 27.20
CA ALA A 227 15.08 12.84 27.91
C ALA A 227 15.80 12.33 29.16
N VAL A 228 17.12 12.51 29.20
CA VAL A 228 17.98 12.21 30.35
C VAL A 228 18.83 13.44 30.69
N GLY A 229 19.21 13.59 31.96
CA GLY A 229 20.10 14.68 32.37
C GLY A 229 21.54 14.48 31.90
N ASP A 230 22.40 15.49 32.06
CA ASP A 230 23.79 15.44 31.58
C ASP A 230 24.64 14.34 32.25
N ASP A 231 24.34 14.01 33.52
CA ASP A 231 25.03 12.97 34.30
C ASP A 231 24.27 11.62 34.28
N TYR A 232 23.75 11.21 33.13
CA TYR A 232 22.95 9.97 33.01
C TYR A 232 23.78 8.70 33.14
N VAL A 233 23.13 7.63 33.61
CA VAL A 233 23.61 6.24 33.48
C VAL A 233 22.74 5.47 32.49
N LEU A 234 23.26 4.36 31.94
CA LEU A 234 22.55 3.56 30.93
C LEU A 234 21.15 3.13 31.38
N ASP A 235 20.98 2.82 32.67
CA ASP A 235 19.70 2.37 33.25
C ASP A 235 18.61 3.46 33.17
N ASP A 236 18.97 4.74 33.09
CA ASP A 236 18.01 5.85 33.03
C ASP A 236 17.17 5.80 31.75
N PHE A 237 17.71 5.26 30.64
CA PHE A 237 16.99 5.09 29.37
C PHE A 237 15.90 4.01 29.42
N PHE A 238 15.96 3.10 30.39
CA PHE A 238 15.09 1.93 30.48
C PHE A 238 14.03 2.06 31.58
N ASN A 239 13.90 3.24 32.18
CA ASN A 239 12.86 3.51 33.18
C ASN A 239 11.47 3.51 32.52
N GLU A 240 10.47 2.92 33.20
CA GLU A 240 9.09 2.82 32.72
C GLU A 240 8.43 4.19 32.51
N PHE A 241 8.80 5.18 33.34
CA PHE A 241 8.22 6.53 33.31
C PHE A 241 9.18 7.58 32.76
N VAL A 242 9.99 7.22 31.78
CA VAL A 242 10.98 8.15 31.23
C VAL A 242 10.32 9.24 30.40
N GLU A 243 10.80 10.47 30.55
CA GLU A 243 10.36 11.61 29.75
C GLU A 243 10.94 11.55 28.32
N THR A 244 10.33 12.27 27.39
CA THR A 244 10.80 12.36 26.00
C THR A 244 11.17 13.79 25.66
N ASN A 245 12.15 13.97 24.78
CA ASN A 245 12.62 15.30 24.40
C ASN A 245 11.52 16.10 23.71
N LEU A 246 10.67 15.41 22.95
CA LEU A 246 9.53 15.98 22.25
C LEU A 246 8.28 15.13 22.53
N THR A 247 7.10 15.75 22.57
CA THR A 247 5.82 15.06 22.87
C THR A 247 4.72 15.33 21.83
N GLY A 248 4.89 16.37 21.02
CA GLY A 248 3.93 16.86 20.04
C GLY A 248 4.30 16.73 18.55
N PRO A 249 5.57 16.58 18.13
CA PRO A 249 5.87 16.56 16.71
C PRO A 249 5.25 15.36 16.01
N GLN A 250 4.85 15.59 14.76
CA GLN A 250 4.18 14.62 13.92
C GLN A 250 4.74 14.69 12.50
N SER A 251 5.08 13.52 11.98
CA SER A 251 5.43 13.29 10.57
C SER A 251 4.23 12.69 9.83
N TYR A 252 3.90 13.26 8.67
CA TYR A 252 2.81 12.85 7.80
C TYR A 252 3.30 12.59 6.38
N ASP A 253 3.04 11.40 5.84
CA ASP A 253 3.32 11.03 4.44
C ASP A 253 2.06 10.51 3.76
N LEU A 254 1.59 11.26 2.77
CA LEU A 254 0.45 10.91 1.92
C LEU A 254 0.94 10.67 0.48
N ARG A 255 0.84 9.42 0.06
CA ARG A 255 1.19 8.98 -1.30
C ARG A 255 -0.06 8.58 -2.06
N THR A 256 -0.06 8.88 -3.36
CA THR A 256 -1.11 8.45 -4.29
C THR A 256 -0.48 8.12 -5.63
N ASN A 257 -0.82 6.97 -6.19
CA ASN A 257 -0.39 6.54 -7.50
C ASN A 257 -1.60 6.07 -8.30
N LEU A 258 -1.69 6.55 -9.54
CA LEU A 258 -2.59 6.04 -10.56
C LEU A 258 -1.73 5.44 -11.66
N HIS A 259 -2.03 4.21 -12.04
CA HIS A 259 -1.32 3.49 -13.09
C HIS A 259 -2.35 2.85 -14.03
N LEU A 260 -2.20 3.13 -15.32
CA LEU A 260 -3.01 2.57 -16.39
C LEU A 260 -2.07 2.00 -17.46
N PHE A 261 -2.14 0.70 -17.67
CA PHE A 261 -1.45 0.03 -18.75
C PHE A 261 -2.47 -0.63 -19.68
N HIS A 262 -2.28 -0.50 -20.99
CA HIS A 262 -3.08 -1.25 -21.95
C HIS A 262 -2.27 -1.60 -23.18
N GLN A 263 -2.60 -2.75 -23.78
CA GLN A 263 -1.85 -3.36 -24.86
C GLN A 263 -2.81 -3.94 -25.90
N PHE A 264 -2.55 -3.62 -27.16
CA PHE A 264 -3.26 -4.14 -28.33
C PHE A 264 -2.31 -4.98 -29.18
N ARG A 265 -2.74 -6.20 -29.52
CA ARG A 265 -2.08 -7.07 -30.49
C ARG A 265 -2.70 -6.83 -31.86
N LEU A 266 -1.93 -6.24 -32.78
CA LEU A 266 -2.39 -5.94 -34.14
C LEU A 266 -2.28 -7.18 -35.03
N VAL A 267 -1.10 -7.81 -35.02
CA VAL A 267 -0.79 -9.05 -35.73
C VAL A 267 0.18 -9.87 -34.89
N LYS A 268 0.37 -11.15 -35.24
CA LYS A 268 1.34 -12.00 -34.54
C LYS A 268 2.74 -11.37 -34.61
N GLY A 269 3.30 -11.02 -33.45
CA GLY A 269 4.63 -10.39 -33.33
C GLY A 269 4.64 -8.86 -33.36
N VAL A 270 3.48 -8.20 -33.50
CA VAL A 270 3.36 -6.74 -33.40
C VAL A 270 2.31 -6.38 -32.35
N GLU A 271 2.79 -5.78 -31.26
CA GLU A 271 1.98 -5.36 -30.12
C GLU A 271 2.28 -3.88 -29.84
N VAL A 272 1.22 -3.11 -29.62
CA VAL A 272 1.29 -1.69 -29.28
C VAL A 272 0.76 -1.54 -27.87
N TYR A 273 1.51 -0.82 -27.04
CA TYR A 273 1.12 -0.59 -25.66
C TYR A 273 1.24 0.88 -25.30
N HIS A 274 0.54 1.26 -24.24
CA HIS A 274 0.67 2.57 -23.64
C HIS A 274 0.52 2.44 -22.12
N ILE A 275 1.34 3.22 -21.41
CA ILE A 275 1.37 3.31 -19.95
C ILE A 275 1.14 4.77 -19.60
N ALA A 276 0.17 5.02 -18.72
CA ALA A 276 -0.07 6.31 -18.10
C ALA A 276 0.08 6.19 -16.58
N ASP A 277 1.04 6.94 -16.05
CA ASP A 277 1.34 7.01 -14.62
C ASP A 277 1.08 8.42 -14.10
N LYS A 278 0.56 8.51 -12.88
CA LYS A 278 0.50 9.75 -12.12
C LYS A 278 0.77 9.48 -10.67
N PHE A 279 1.91 9.97 -10.19
CA PHE A 279 2.31 9.84 -8.80
C PHE A 279 2.29 11.19 -8.10
N ARG A 280 1.85 11.17 -6.84
CA ARG A 280 1.88 12.32 -5.95
C ARG A 280 2.29 11.87 -4.56
N GLN A 281 3.26 12.58 -3.98
CA GLN A 281 3.64 12.45 -2.59
C GLN A 281 3.48 13.80 -1.90
N TYR A 282 2.94 13.78 -0.70
CA TYR A 282 2.77 14.92 0.18
C TYR A 282 3.40 14.56 1.51
N VAL A 283 4.44 15.30 1.89
CA VAL A 283 5.12 15.13 3.17
C VAL A 283 4.92 16.40 3.98
N GLU A 284 4.56 16.22 5.25
CA GLU A 284 4.40 17.31 6.20
C GLU A 284 5.00 16.92 7.55
N PHE A 285 5.85 17.79 8.08
CA PHE A 285 6.29 17.73 9.48
C PHE A 285 5.66 18.89 10.23
N LYS A 286 5.05 18.57 11.38
CA LYS A 286 4.38 19.56 12.21
C LYS A 286 4.83 19.41 13.65
N ASP A 287 5.25 20.50 14.25
CA ASP A 287 5.40 20.61 15.71
C ASP A 287 4.75 21.89 16.23
N ASN A 288 4.14 21.79 17.41
CA ASN A 288 3.58 22.93 18.14
C ASN A 288 4.55 23.47 19.20
N SER A 289 5.64 22.75 19.51
CA SER A 289 6.70 23.25 20.39
C SER A 289 7.49 24.36 19.70
N ARG A 290 8.05 25.31 20.47
CA ARG A 290 8.76 26.50 19.98
C ARG A 290 10.16 26.54 20.58
N GLY A 291 11.14 26.96 19.78
CA GLY A 291 12.46 27.36 20.26
C GLY A 291 13.62 26.75 19.48
N ASP A 292 14.71 27.52 19.42
CA ASP A 292 15.94 27.20 18.68
C ASP A 292 16.70 25.98 19.23
N SER A 293 16.27 25.42 20.36
CA SER A 293 16.94 24.28 21.01
C SER A 293 16.92 23.00 20.15
N TYR A 294 15.92 22.85 19.27
CA TYR A 294 15.72 21.64 18.46
C TYR A 294 15.60 21.91 16.95
N TYR A 295 15.43 23.17 16.54
CA TYR A 295 15.16 23.54 15.15
C TYR A 295 16.05 24.71 14.70
N ASP A 296 16.85 24.50 13.65
CA ASP A 296 17.72 25.54 13.08
C ASP A 296 16.94 26.59 12.27
N PHE A 297 15.72 26.26 11.80
CA PHE A 297 14.92 27.13 10.94
C PHE A 297 13.41 26.86 11.08
N GLU A 298 12.63 27.90 11.40
CA GLU A 298 11.16 27.85 11.48
C GLU A 298 10.51 28.52 10.25
N LEU A 299 9.79 27.77 9.42
CA LEU A 299 8.96 28.30 8.32
C LEU A 299 7.55 28.61 8.83
N LEU A 300 7.27 29.88 9.13
CA LEU A 300 6.09 30.31 9.89
C LEU A 300 4.80 30.44 9.07
N PRO A 301 3.68 29.91 9.60
CA PRO A 301 2.61 30.67 10.23
C PRO A 301 2.87 30.85 11.74
N THR A 302 2.46 31.98 12.32
CA THR A 302 2.79 32.48 13.69
C THR A 302 2.35 31.61 14.88
N THR A 303 1.98 30.33 14.70
CA THR A 303 1.44 29.44 15.73
C THR A 303 2.00 28.02 15.74
N ALA A 304 2.74 27.59 14.72
CA ALA A 304 3.28 26.22 14.63
C ALA A 304 4.49 26.18 13.69
N VAL A 305 5.39 25.21 13.91
CA VAL A 305 6.41 24.83 12.94
C VAL A 305 5.77 23.88 11.94
N LEU A 306 5.75 24.29 10.67
CA LEU A 306 5.16 23.51 9.58
C LEU A 306 6.12 23.47 8.40
N ASP A 307 6.66 22.30 8.10
CA ASP A 307 7.35 22.04 6.85
C ASP A 307 6.48 21.16 5.95
N ARG A 308 6.42 21.49 4.66
CA ARG A 308 5.54 20.85 3.69
C ARG A 308 6.19 20.77 2.33
N THR A 309 6.25 19.56 1.80
CA THR A 309 6.72 19.33 0.44
C THR A 309 5.74 18.48 -0.36
N VAL A 310 5.51 18.86 -1.63
CA VAL A 310 4.62 18.15 -2.55
C VAL A 310 5.38 17.75 -3.81
N PHE A 311 5.47 16.45 -4.06
CA PHE A 311 6.06 15.89 -5.26
C PHE A 311 4.97 15.42 -6.22
N LYS A 312 5.19 15.66 -7.50
CA LYS A 312 4.31 15.24 -8.60
C LYS A 312 5.20 14.75 -9.73
N SER A 313 4.91 13.57 -10.26
CA SER A 313 5.56 13.03 -11.46
C SER A 313 4.54 12.41 -12.38
#